data_AF-A0A1Q5DHR9-F1
#
_entry.id   AF-A0A1Q5DHR9-F1
#
_cell.length_a   1.000
_cell.length_b   1.000
_cell.length_c   1.000
_cell.angle_alpha   90.00
_cell.angle_beta   90.00
_cell.angle_gamma   90.00
#
_symmetry.space_group_name_H-M   'P 1'
#
loop_
_entity.id
_entity.type
_entity.pdbx_description
1 polymer ?
#
loop_
_entity_poly.entity_id
_entity_poly.type
_entity_poly.pdbx_seq_one_letter_code
_entity_poly.pdbx_strand_id
1 'polypeptide(L)'
;MTTGPTPAWGPPGEVPPPASGPTRKHHRVFLWVFLAVQALFLAWVISGARSNDHASCKGMVGDALKTCQDAGDAGTAIGVGLVIGLWVAVDLILGITYGVYRLARKRA
;
A
#
# COMPACT_ATOMS: atom_id res chain seq x y z
N MET A 1 53.15 -6.06 47.03
CA MET A 1 51.85 -6.79 47.10
C MET A 1 50.95 -5.94 47.98
N THR A 2 49.83 -5.36 47.56
CA THR A 2 48.90 -5.62 46.46
C THR A 2 48.27 -4.30 46.00
N THR A 3 48.04 -4.16 44.69
CA THR A 3 47.29 -3.07 44.06
C THR A 3 45.79 -3.28 44.26
N GLY A 4 45.12 -2.37 44.96
CA GLY A 4 43.65 -2.28 44.97
C GLY A 4 43.16 -1.30 43.90
N PRO A 5 42.01 -1.53 43.23
CA PRO A 5 41.49 -0.64 42.20
C PRO A 5 41.01 0.68 42.80
N THR A 6 41.40 1.79 42.18
CA THR A 6 40.96 3.14 42.53
C THR A 6 39.46 3.30 42.27
N PRO A 7 38.66 3.80 43.23
CA PRO A 7 37.27 4.16 42.97
C PRO A 7 37.20 5.41 42.10
N ALA A 8 36.62 5.25 40.91
CA ALA A 8 36.36 6.32 39.95
C ALA A 8 35.19 7.18 40.46
N TRP A 9 35.51 8.24 41.20
CA TRP A 9 34.55 9.27 41.58
C TRP A 9 34.39 10.28 40.44
N GLY A 10 33.44 10.00 39.53
CA GLY A 10 32.71 11.07 38.85
C GLY A 10 31.75 11.76 39.83
N PRO A 11 31.22 12.96 39.53
CA PRO A 11 30.33 13.67 40.43
C PRO A 11 29.15 12.78 40.88
N PRO A 12 28.82 12.74 42.19
CA PRO A 12 27.77 11.89 42.71
C PRO A 12 26.40 12.43 42.27
N GLY A 13 25.89 11.91 41.16
CA GLY A 13 24.56 12.27 40.65
C GLY A 13 24.26 11.83 39.22
N GLU A 14 25.28 11.54 38.40
CA GLU A 14 25.04 11.18 37.00
C GLU A 14 24.73 9.67 36.88
N VAL A 15 23.50 9.28 37.19
CA VAL A 15 22.97 8.01 36.69
C VAL A 15 22.88 8.17 35.17
N PRO A 16 23.65 7.43 34.35
CA PRO A 16 23.49 7.52 32.91
C PRO A 16 22.03 7.18 32.61
N PRO A 17 21.27 8.05 31.92
CA PRO A 17 19.87 7.81 31.66
C PRO A 17 19.76 6.44 30.98
N PRO A 18 18.77 5.61 31.33
CA PRO A 18 18.57 4.38 30.61
C PRO A 18 18.45 4.75 29.13
N ALA A 19 19.28 4.15 28.29
CA ALA A 19 19.15 4.27 26.85
C ALA A 19 17.89 3.53 26.39
N SER A 20 16.72 3.99 26.85
CA SER A 20 15.42 3.60 26.34
C SER A 20 15.19 4.38 25.05
N GLY A 21 16.00 4.07 24.04
CA GLY A 21 15.67 4.47 22.67
C GLY A 21 14.29 3.91 22.35
N PRO A 22 13.28 4.76 22.06
CA PRO A 22 11.96 4.26 21.75
C PRO A 22 12.02 3.58 20.39
N THR A 23 12.23 2.26 20.36
CA THR A 23 12.03 1.48 19.14
C THR A 23 10.54 1.29 18.91
N ARG A 24 9.83 2.40 18.59
CA ARG A 24 8.47 2.35 18.04
C ARG A 24 8.54 1.71 16.65
N LYS A 25 8.67 0.39 16.60
CA LYS A 25 8.73 -0.38 15.35
C LYS A 25 7.60 -1.40 15.32
N HIS A 26 6.36 -0.93 15.21
CA HIS A 26 5.26 -1.84 14.87
C HIS A 26 4.18 -1.28 13.95
N HIS A 27 4.37 -0.08 13.39
CA HIS A 27 3.39 0.50 12.47
C HIS A 27 3.63 0.20 10.99
N ARG A 28 4.75 -0.43 10.63
CA ARG A 28 5.08 -0.71 9.22
C ARG A 28 4.34 -1.91 8.64
N VAL A 29 3.93 -2.86 9.48
CA VAL A 29 3.26 -4.10 9.04
C VAL A 29 1.89 -3.80 8.44
N PHE A 30 1.10 -2.94 9.09
CA PHE A 30 -0.23 -2.58 8.59
C PHE A 30 -0.17 -1.78 7.28
N LEU A 31 0.82 -0.89 7.14
CA LEU A 31 1.08 -0.17 5.89
C LEU A 31 1.52 -1.14 4.77
N TRP A 32 2.34 -2.14 5.10
CA TRP A 32 2.73 -3.18 4.15
C TRP A 32 1.57 -4.06 3.70
N VAL A 33 0.65 -4.42 4.60
CA VAL A 33 -0.55 -5.20 4.24
C VAL A 33 -1.46 -4.40 3.30
N PHE A 34 -1.71 -3.12 3.63
CA PHE A 34 -2.48 -2.23 2.76
C PHE A 34 -1.82 -2.07 1.38
N LEU A 35 -0.50 -1.87 1.37
CA LEU A 35 0.28 -1.75 0.13
C LEU A 35 0.27 -3.05 -0.68
N ALA A 36 0.31 -4.21 -0.02
CA ALA A 36 0.22 -5.52 -0.68
C ALA A 36 -1.16 -5.74 -1.29
N VAL A 37 -2.24 -5.39 -0.59
CA VAL A 37 -3.61 -5.46 -1.11
C VAL A 37 -3.80 -4.51 -2.29
N GLN A 38 -3.27 -3.28 -2.20
CA GLN A 38 -3.27 -2.35 -3.33
C GLN A 38 -2.49 -2.89 -4.53
N ALA A 39 -1.28 -3.42 -4.32
CA ALA A 39 -0.48 -4.00 -5.38
C ALA A 39 -1.15 -5.22 -6.01
N LEU A 40 -1.87 -6.02 -5.22
CA LEU A 40 -2.66 -7.14 -5.71
C LEU A 40 -3.82 -6.66 -6.59
N PHE A 41 -4.60 -5.67 -6.14
CA PHE A 41 -5.69 -5.09 -6.93
C PHE A 41 -5.17 -4.45 -8.22
N LEU A 42 -4.05 -3.74 -8.15
CA LEU A 42 -3.36 -3.18 -9.31
C LEU A 42 -2.95 -4.27 -10.30
N ALA A 43 -2.29 -5.32 -9.81
CA ALA A 43 -1.87 -6.45 -10.63
C ALA A 43 -3.07 -7.17 -11.26
N TRP A 44 -4.19 -7.28 -10.53
CA TRP A 44 -5.41 -7.90 -11.01
C TRP A 44 -6.08 -7.06 -12.11
N VAL A 45 -6.15 -5.73 -11.95
CA VAL A 45 -6.65 -4.81 -13.00
C VAL A 45 -5.76 -4.85 -14.24
N ILE A 46 -4.43 -4.84 -14.08
CA ILE A 46 -3.49 -4.94 -15.19
C ILE A 46 -3.63 -6.28 -15.91
N SER A 47 -3.87 -7.38 -15.19
CA SER A 47 -4.16 -8.69 -15.78
C SER A 47 -5.51 -8.70 -16.49
N GLY A 48 -6.55 -8.13 -15.89
CA GLY A 48 -7.90 -8.05 -16.45
C GLY A 48 -7.94 -7.24 -17.75
N ALA A 49 -7.18 -6.14 -17.80
CA ALA A 49 -7.02 -5.31 -19.00
C ALA A 49 -6.29 -6.01 -20.15
N ARG A 50 -5.61 -7.14 -19.91
CA ARG A 50 -4.97 -7.96 -20.95
C ARG A 50 -5.89 -9.07 -21.49
N SER A 51 -7.09 -9.23 -20.92
CA SER A 51 -8.06 -10.26 -21.32
C SER A 51 -8.93 -9.77 -22.47
N ASN A 52 -8.31 -9.34 -23.56
CA ASN A 52 -9.00 -9.02 -24.81
C ASN A 52 -9.16 -10.33 -25.60
N ASP A 53 -10.03 -11.21 -25.11
CA ASP A 53 -10.30 -12.48 -25.76
C ASP A 53 -11.35 -12.26 -26.86
N HIS A 54 -10.87 -12.03 -28.09
CA HIS A 54 -11.70 -11.84 -29.29
C HIS A 54 -12.37 -13.14 -29.77
N ALA A 55 -12.51 -14.13 -28.90
CA ALA A 55 -13.16 -15.41 -29.20
C ALA A 55 -14.60 -15.20 -29.71
N SER A 56 -15.32 -14.20 -29.19
CA SER A 56 -16.67 -13.83 -29.62
C SER A 56 -16.74 -13.19 -31.02
N CYS A 57 -15.62 -12.66 -31.53
CA CYS A 57 -15.58 -12.03 -32.87
C CYS A 57 -15.08 -13.00 -33.97
N LYS A 58 -14.78 -14.25 -33.63
CA LYS A 58 -14.19 -15.23 -34.54
C LYS A 58 -15.21 -15.67 -35.60
N GLY A 59 -14.93 -15.36 -36.88
CA GLY A 59 -15.76 -15.74 -38.03
C GLY A 59 -16.62 -14.61 -38.62
N MET A 60 -16.61 -13.41 -38.02
CA MET A 60 -17.24 -12.22 -38.60
C MET A 60 -16.26 -11.44 -39.49
N VAL A 61 -16.77 -10.80 -40.55
CA VAL A 61 -15.97 -9.98 -41.49
C VAL A 61 -16.65 -8.64 -41.77
N GLY A 62 -15.87 -7.64 -42.17
CA GLY A 62 -16.36 -6.29 -42.48
C GLY A 62 -16.79 -5.49 -41.25
N ASP A 63 -17.84 -4.68 -41.38
CA ASP A 63 -18.34 -3.79 -40.30
C ASP A 63 -18.75 -4.52 -39.02
N ALA A 64 -19.22 -5.77 -39.14
CA ALA A 64 -19.58 -6.59 -37.98
C ALA A 64 -18.37 -6.94 -37.11
N LEU A 65 -17.21 -7.19 -37.74
CA LEU A 65 -15.95 -7.44 -37.03
C LEU A 65 -15.50 -6.18 -36.28
N LYS A 66 -15.55 -5.02 -36.95
CA LYS A 66 -15.15 -3.75 -36.37
C LYS A 66 -16.04 -3.37 -35.18
N THR A 67 -17.35 -3.53 -35.31
CA THR A 67 -18.31 -3.25 -34.23
C THR A 67 -18.12 -4.18 -33.03
N CYS A 68 -17.85 -5.47 -33.28
CA CYS A 68 -17.57 -6.45 -32.22
C CYS A 68 -16.28 -6.11 -31.46
N GLN A 69 -15.23 -5.71 -32.18
CA GLN A 69 -13.95 -5.34 -31.61
C GLN A 69 -14.03 -4.04 -30.81
N ASP A 70 -14.67 -3.01 -31.38
CA ASP A 70 -14.88 -1.72 -30.72
C ASP A 70 -15.75 -1.89 -29.46
N ALA A 71 -16.76 -2.78 -29.47
CA ALA A 71 -17.58 -3.09 -28.30
C ALA A 71 -16.80 -3.83 -27.20
N GLY A 72 -15.92 -4.77 -27.56
CA GLY A 72 -15.07 -5.49 -26.59
C GLY A 72 -14.07 -4.58 -25.89
N ASP A 73 -13.43 -3.69 -26.65
CA ASP A 73 -12.50 -2.69 -26.12
C ASP A 73 -13.23 -1.67 -25.24
N ALA A 74 -14.39 -1.18 -25.67
CA ALA A 74 -15.21 -0.27 -24.87
C ALA A 74 -15.68 -0.92 -23.56
N GLY A 75 -16.13 -2.18 -23.61
CA GLY A 75 -16.55 -2.95 -22.44
C GLY A 75 -15.42 -3.15 -21.44
N THR A 76 -14.21 -3.45 -21.92
CA THR A 76 -13.01 -3.58 -21.08
C THR A 76 -12.62 -2.25 -20.46
N ALA A 77 -12.62 -1.17 -21.23
CA ALA A 77 -12.29 0.17 -20.74
C ALA A 77 -13.28 0.64 -19.65
N ILE A 78 -14.59 0.42 -19.86
CA ILE A 78 -15.62 0.75 -18.86
C ILE A 78 -15.46 -0.12 -17.61
N GLY A 79 -15.27 -1.43 -17.79
CA GLY A 79 -15.08 -2.36 -16.67
C GLY A 79 -13.85 -1.99 -15.82
N VAL A 80 -12.72 -1.74 -16.47
CA VAL A 80 -11.48 -1.29 -15.81
C VAL A 80 -11.68 0.06 -15.13
N GLY A 81 -12.33 1.01 -15.79
CA GLY A 81 -12.61 2.33 -15.24
C GLY A 81 -13.46 2.29 -13.97
N LEU A 82 -14.51 1.46 -13.94
CA LEU A 82 -15.37 1.28 -12.76
C LEU A 82 -14.62 0.65 -11.58
N VAL A 83 -13.81 -0.38 -11.85
CA VAL A 83 -13.00 -1.03 -10.81
C VAL A 83 -11.98 -0.04 -10.22
N ILE A 84 -11.28 0.72 -11.06
CA ILE A 84 -10.33 1.74 -10.59
C ILE A 84 -11.05 2.85 -9.81
N GLY A 85 -12.18 3.35 -10.29
CA GLY A 85 -12.93 4.40 -9.62
C GLY A 85 -13.40 3.98 -8.22
N LEU A 86 -13.96 2.78 -8.11
CA LEU A 86 -14.36 2.20 -6.82
C LEU A 86 -13.15 1.98 -5.91
N TRP A 87 -12.05 1.49 -6.46
CA TRP A 87 -10.82 1.23 -5.72
C TRP A 87 -10.23 2.52 -5.12
N VAL A 88 -10.11 3.58 -5.93
CA VAL A 88 -9.65 4.91 -5.47
C VAL A 88 -10.54 5.47 -4.37
N ALA A 89 -11.87 5.30 -4.46
CA ALA A 89 -12.78 5.77 -3.42
C ALA A 89 -12.52 5.07 -2.07
N VAL A 90 -12.29 3.75 -2.08
CA VAL A 90 -11.95 2.98 -0.87
C VAL A 90 -10.60 3.45 -0.32
N ASP A 91 -9.56 3.58 -1.15
CA ASP A 91 -8.24 4.05 -0.72
C ASP A 91 -8.27 5.47 -0.16
N LEU A 92 -9.11 6.34 -0.72
CA LEU A 92 -9.30 7.70 -0.23
C LEU A 92 -9.88 7.70 1.19
N ILE A 93 -10.90 6.87 1.45
CA ILE A 93 -11.52 6.76 2.78
C ILE A 93 -10.51 6.22 3.80
N LEU A 94 -9.78 5.15 3.45
CA LEU A 94 -8.76 4.57 4.35
C LEU A 94 -7.60 5.56 4.58
N GLY A 95 -7.16 6.23 3.52
CA GLY A 95 -6.07 7.21 3.56
C GLY A 95 -6.40 8.43 4.42
N ILE A 96 -7.59 9.01 4.26
CA ILE A 96 -8.04 10.17 5.05
C ILE A 96 -8.24 9.77 6.52
N THR A 97 -8.95 8.67 6.79
CA THR A 97 -9.20 8.20 8.17
C THR A 97 -7.89 7.91 8.89
N TYR A 98 -6.93 7.27 8.22
CA TYR A 98 -5.60 7.04 8.77
C TYR A 98 -4.79 8.33 8.93
N GLY A 99 -4.88 9.27 7.98
CA GLY A 99 -4.24 10.58 8.05
C GLY A 99 -4.63 11.31 9.33
N VAL A 100 -5.93 11.32 9.64
CA VAL A 100 -6.48 11.86 10.89
C VAL A 100 -5.96 11.08 12.10
N TYR A 101 -6.03 9.74 12.09
CA TYR A 101 -5.54 8.90 13.20
C TYR A 101 -4.04 9.05 13.47
N ARG A 102 -3.24 9.27 12.42
CA ARG A 102 -1.80 9.49 12.47
C ARG A 102 -1.47 10.88 12.97
N LEU A 103 -2.24 11.90 12.57
CA LEU A 103 -2.04 13.27 13.04
C LEU A 103 -2.42 13.40 14.53
N ALA A 104 -3.51 12.75 14.94
CA ALA A 104 -3.93 12.69 16.34
C ALA A 104 -2.86 12.00 17.22
N ARG A 105 -2.29 10.87 16.77
CA ARG A 105 -1.20 10.18 17.49
C ARG A 105 0.17 10.88 17.43
N LYS A 106 0.34 11.90 16.59
CA LYS A 106 1.55 12.75 16.61
C LYS A 106 1.47 13.88 17.63
N ARG A 107 0.26 14.21 18.11
CA ARG A 107 0.02 15.27 19.11
C ARG A 107 -0.10 14.75 20.55
N ALA A 108 -0.25 13.44 20.75
CA ALA A 108 -0.24 12.75 22.04
C ALA A 108 1.10 12.03 22.25
#